data_AF-A0AAV2QAW6-F1
#
_entry.id   AF-A0AAV2QAW6-F1
#
_cell.length_a   1.000
_cell.length_b   1.000
_cell.length_c   1.000
_cell.angle_alpha   90.00
_cell.angle_beta   90.00
_cell.angle_gamma   90.00
#
_symmetry.space_group_name_H-M   'P 1'
#
loop_
_entity.id
_entity.type
_entity.pdbx_description
1 polymer ?
#
loop_
_entity_poly.entity_id
_entity_poly.type
_entity_poly.pdbx_seq_one_letter_code
_entity_poly.pdbx_strand_id
1 'polypeptide(L)'
;MSSKHSYHRGLSKVNEGSDLQNANKFKMTKNWDAAGHAFTEIAALDYRSGNRRDAATNYVEAGNCYKKTDPNEAVNSLLKATEIHTDMGKFNKVAKHHQSIADIYANE
;
A
#
# COMPACT_ATOMS: atom_id res chain seq x y z
N MET A 1 -21.67 -0.80 36.62
CA MET A 1 -20.77 -1.92 36.30
C MET A 1 -20.63 -1.99 34.79
N SER A 2 -19.46 -1.59 34.29
CA SER A 2 -19.12 -1.51 32.86
C SER A 2 -19.06 -2.89 32.22
N SER A 3 -19.72 -3.07 31.08
CA SER A 3 -19.45 -4.21 30.18
C SER A 3 -19.42 -3.70 28.75
N LYS A 4 -18.24 -3.22 28.33
CA LYS A 4 -17.94 -2.85 26.94
C LYS A 4 -17.65 -4.13 26.17
N HIS A 5 -18.65 -4.66 25.49
CA HIS A 5 -18.47 -5.76 24.55
C HIS A 5 -17.81 -5.27 23.27
N SER A 6 -16.68 -5.89 22.95
CA SER A 6 -15.79 -5.64 21.83
C SER A 6 -16.43 -5.94 20.47
N TYR A 7 -16.98 -4.93 19.81
CA TYR A 7 -17.41 -4.97 18.40
C TYR A 7 -16.41 -4.22 17.51
N HIS A 8 -15.21 -4.77 17.29
CA HIS A 8 -14.23 -4.15 16.37
C HIS A 8 -13.58 -5.13 15.40
N ARG A 9 -14.11 -6.35 15.23
CA ARG A 9 -13.49 -7.37 14.36
C ARG A 9 -14.20 -7.65 13.03
N GLY A 10 -15.38 -7.06 12.81
CA GLY A 10 -16.20 -7.27 11.60
C GLY A 10 -16.17 -6.13 10.57
N LEU A 11 -15.89 -4.89 11.00
CA LEU A 11 -15.94 -3.71 10.12
C LEU A 11 -14.71 -3.57 9.22
N SER A 12 -13.52 -3.98 9.70
CA SER A 12 -12.26 -3.82 8.95
C SER A 12 -12.25 -4.60 7.64
N LYS A 13 -12.72 -5.87 7.66
CA LYS A 13 -12.73 -6.74 6.47
C LYS A 13 -13.74 -6.31 5.40
N VAL A 14 -14.89 -5.77 5.82
CA VAL A 14 -15.94 -5.31 4.89
C VAL A 14 -15.51 -4.01 4.20
N ASN A 15 -14.76 -3.15 4.90
CA ASN A 15 -14.21 -1.92 4.30
C ASN A 15 -13.06 -2.23 3.33
N GLU A 16 -12.12 -3.09 3.71
CA GLU A 16 -11.02 -3.54 2.82
C GLU A 16 -11.53 -4.07 1.48
N GLY A 17 -12.60 -4.90 1.50
CA GLY A 17 -13.19 -5.45 0.28
C GLY A 17 -13.88 -4.40 -0.59
N SER A 18 -14.42 -3.34 -0.01
CA SER A 18 -14.99 -2.19 -0.72
C SER A 18 -13.89 -1.30 -1.32
N ASP A 19 -12.84 -1.05 -0.55
CA ASP A 19 -11.75 -0.15 -0.94
C ASP A 19 -10.89 -0.76 -2.07
N LEU A 20 -10.64 -2.07 -2.04
CA LEU A 20 -9.98 -2.80 -3.14
C LEU A 20 -10.81 -2.75 -4.42
N GLN A 21 -12.14 -2.87 -4.31
CA GLN A 21 -13.03 -2.73 -5.45
C GLN A 21 -13.02 -1.30 -6.01
N ASN A 22 -12.95 -0.29 -5.15
CA ASN A 22 -12.82 1.11 -5.55
C ASN A 22 -11.47 1.36 -6.24
N ALA A 23 -10.36 0.86 -5.68
CA ALA A 23 -9.03 0.94 -6.29
C ALA A 23 -9.00 0.31 -7.69
N ASN A 24 -9.63 -0.86 -7.86
CA ASN A 24 -9.77 -1.51 -9.16
C ASN A 24 -10.64 -0.69 -10.15
N LYS A 25 -11.72 -0.06 -9.67
CA LYS A 25 -12.52 0.88 -10.49
C LYS A 25 -11.70 2.10 -10.91
N PHE A 26 -10.85 2.64 -10.04
CA PHE A 26 -9.98 3.77 -10.37
C PHE A 26 -8.92 3.39 -11.41
N LYS A 27 -8.35 2.17 -11.35
CA LYS A 27 -7.51 1.63 -12.44
C LYS A 27 -8.27 1.57 -13.77
N MET A 28 -9.55 1.18 -13.75
CA MET A 28 -10.39 1.15 -14.96
C MET A 28 -10.70 2.54 -15.52
N THR A 29 -10.85 3.55 -14.67
CA THR A 29 -11.09 4.94 -15.09
C THR A 29 -9.79 5.71 -15.39
N LYS A 30 -8.63 5.03 -15.37
CA LYS A 30 -7.29 5.60 -15.52
C LYS A 30 -6.96 6.68 -14.48
N ASN A 31 -7.66 6.70 -13.36
CA ASN A 31 -7.38 7.60 -12.25
C ASN A 31 -6.33 6.96 -11.33
N TRP A 32 -5.07 7.04 -11.74
CA TRP A 32 -3.96 6.41 -11.02
C TRP A 32 -3.70 7.04 -9.65
N ASP A 33 -3.99 8.32 -9.49
CA ASP A 33 -3.83 9.05 -8.22
C ASP A 33 -4.80 8.53 -7.15
N ALA A 34 -6.11 8.49 -7.47
CA ALA A 34 -7.12 7.94 -6.57
C ALA A 34 -6.94 6.44 -6.30
N ALA A 35 -6.48 5.68 -7.31
CA ALA A 35 -6.14 4.26 -7.13
C ALA A 35 -4.98 4.09 -6.13
N GLY A 36 -3.90 4.87 -6.30
CA GLY A 36 -2.74 4.86 -5.41
C GLY A 36 -3.12 5.20 -3.97
N HIS A 37 -3.98 6.21 -3.79
CA HIS A 37 -4.42 6.64 -2.47
C HIS A 37 -5.26 5.54 -1.78
N ALA A 38 -6.19 4.92 -2.50
CA ALA A 38 -6.97 3.81 -1.99
C ALA A 38 -6.10 2.61 -1.60
N PHE A 39 -5.13 2.22 -2.45
CA PHE A 39 -4.20 1.14 -2.13
C PHE A 39 -3.33 1.45 -0.90
N THR A 40 -2.93 2.70 -0.71
CA THR A 40 -2.10 3.14 0.42
C THR A 40 -2.88 3.04 1.74
N GLU A 41 -4.15 3.44 1.74
CA GLU A 41 -5.04 3.32 2.90
C GLU A 41 -5.27 1.84 3.27
N ILE A 42 -5.56 0.99 2.28
CA ILE A 42 -5.72 -0.45 2.49
C ILE A 42 -4.43 -1.07 3.03
N ALA A 43 -3.28 -0.71 2.45
CA ALA A 43 -1.98 -1.20 2.90
C ALA A 43 -1.70 -0.81 4.36
N ALA A 44 -2.06 0.42 4.75
CA ALA A 44 -1.91 0.88 6.13
C ALA A 44 -2.82 0.11 7.10
N LEU A 45 -4.05 -0.20 6.68
CA LEU A 45 -4.99 -1.01 7.45
C LEU A 45 -4.51 -2.46 7.61
N ASP A 46 -4.00 -3.06 6.53
CA ASP A 46 -3.39 -4.40 6.54
C ASP A 46 -2.20 -4.46 7.49
N TYR A 47 -1.33 -3.45 7.44
CA TYR A 47 -0.15 -3.37 8.29
C TYR A 47 -0.55 -3.31 9.77
N ARG A 48 -1.54 -2.47 10.12
CA ARG A 48 -2.11 -2.37 11.47
C ARG A 48 -2.81 -3.65 11.91
N SER A 49 -3.40 -4.38 10.97
CA SER A 49 -4.08 -5.66 11.22
C SER A 49 -3.11 -6.84 11.39
N GLY A 50 -1.82 -6.63 11.12
CA GLY A 50 -0.77 -7.65 11.18
C GLY A 50 -0.56 -8.41 9.86
N ASN A 51 -1.29 -8.06 8.81
CA ASN A 51 -1.16 -8.62 7.45
C ASN A 51 0.01 -7.98 6.70
N ARG A 52 1.23 -8.05 7.26
CA ARG A 52 2.43 -7.42 6.68
C ARG A 52 2.66 -7.79 5.22
N ARG A 53 2.37 -9.04 4.86
CA ARG A 53 2.59 -9.56 3.51
C ARG A 53 1.64 -8.92 2.48
N ASP A 54 0.39 -8.69 2.88
CA ASP A 54 -0.64 -8.07 2.03
C ASP A 54 -0.44 -6.56 1.99
N ALA A 55 -0.12 -5.94 3.14
CA ALA A 55 0.28 -4.54 3.23
C ALA A 55 1.41 -4.19 2.25
N ALA A 56 2.49 -4.96 2.24
CA ALA A 56 3.60 -4.74 1.33
C ALA A 56 3.17 -4.86 -0.15
N THR A 57 2.28 -5.79 -0.47
CA THR A 57 1.77 -5.96 -1.84
C THR A 57 0.93 -4.76 -2.26
N ASN A 58 0.05 -4.27 -1.38
CA ASN A 58 -0.79 -3.10 -1.61
C ASN A 58 0.05 -1.81 -1.74
N TYR A 59 1.09 -1.63 -0.93
CA TYR A 59 2.03 -0.50 -1.08
C TYR A 59 2.81 -0.52 -2.39
N VAL A 60 3.19 -1.69 -2.90
CA VAL A 60 3.84 -1.81 -4.22
C VAL A 60 2.86 -1.46 -5.33
N GLU A 61 1.60 -1.90 -5.24
CA GLU A 61 0.56 -1.51 -6.21
C GLU A 61 0.27 -0.01 -6.18
N ALA A 62 0.24 0.61 -4.99
CA ALA A 62 0.13 2.06 -4.84
C ALA A 62 1.31 2.77 -5.53
N GLY A 63 2.54 2.34 -5.25
CA GLY A 63 3.74 2.87 -5.89
C GLY A 63 3.68 2.76 -7.41
N ASN A 64 3.23 1.64 -7.96
CA ASN A 64 3.06 1.47 -9.41
C ASN A 64 2.03 2.41 -10.02
N CYS A 65 0.97 2.75 -9.30
CA CYS A 65 -0.02 3.73 -9.74
C CYS A 65 0.57 5.14 -9.72
N TYR A 66 1.22 5.51 -8.60
CA TYR A 66 1.85 6.81 -8.44
C TYR A 66 3.01 7.05 -9.41
N LYS A 67 3.75 6.02 -9.84
CA LYS A 67 4.82 6.20 -10.85
C LYS A 67 4.35 6.86 -12.15
N LYS A 68 3.05 6.89 -12.42
CA LYS A 68 2.45 7.53 -13.60
C LYS A 68 1.87 8.91 -13.33
N THR A 69 1.67 9.30 -12.08
CA THR A 69 1.05 10.57 -11.67
C THR A 69 1.99 11.42 -10.84
N ASP A 70 2.58 10.83 -9.80
CA ASP A 70 3.48 11.47 -8.86
C ASP A 70 4.64 10.53 -8.47
N PRO A 71 5.85 10.76 -9.02
CA PRO A 71 7.02 9.96 -8.68
C PRO A 71 7.45 10.09 -7.21
N ASN A 72 7.17 11.21 -6.53
CA ASN A 72 7.52 11.41 -5.12
C ASN A 72 6.67 10.51 -4.23
N GLU A 73 5.35 10.49 -4.45
CA GLU A 73 4.43 9.61 -3.70
C GLU A 73 4.67 8.12 -4.04
N ALA A 74 5.11 7.83 -5.27
CA ALA A 74 5.50 6.48 -5.64
C ALA A 74 6.67 5.98 -4.80
N VAL A 75 7.70 6.81 -4.63
CA VAL A 75 8.85 6.46 -3.80
C VAL A 75 8.43 6.28 -2.36
N ASN A 76 7.62 7.19 -1.82
CA ASN A 76 7.13 7.11 -0.44
C ASN A 76 6.37 5.80 -0.18
N SER A 77 5.53 5.37 -1.12
CA SER A 77 4.81 4.09 -1.08
C SER A 77 5.76 2.89 -1.18
N LEU A 78 6.73 2.92 -2.10
CA LEU A 78 7.71 1.84 -2.26
C LEU A 78 8.63 1.72 -1.05
N LEU A 79 9.00 2.82 -0.40
CA LEU A 79 9.79 2.83 0.84
C LEU A 79 9.04 2.14 1.99
N LYS A 80 7.74 2.40 2.14
CA LYS A 80 6.92 1.67 3.13
C LYS A 80 6.87 0.17 2.83
N ALA A 81 6.73 -0.21 1.54
CA ALA A 81 6.78 -1.62 1.15
C ALA A 81 8.14 -2.26 1.46
N THR A 82 9.24 -1.55 1.22
CA THR A 82 10.59 -2.06 1.50
C THR A 82 10.85 -2.19 2.98
N GLU A 83 10.40 -1.25 3.81
CA GLU A 83 10.48 -1.34 5.27
C GLU A 83 9.79 -2.62 5.77
N ILE A 84 8.57 -2.89 5.29
CA ILE A 84 7.84 -4.12 5.65
C ILE A 84 8.56 -5.38 5.16
N HIS A 85 9.12 -5.37 3.94
CA HIS A 85 9.90 -6.50 3.43
C HIS A 85 11.22 -6.70 4.19
N THR A 86 11.83 -5.62 4.68
CA THR A 86 13.04 -5.64 5.53
C THR A 86 12.71 -6.26 6.89
N ASP A 87 11.60 -5.85 7.52
CA ASP A 87 11.07 -6.44 8.76
C ASP A 87 10.77 -7.94 8.62
N MET A 88 10.40 -8.38 7.41
CA MET A 88 10.17 -9.80 7.09
C MET A 88 11.45 -10.58 6.74
N GLY A 89 12.62 -9.94 6.70
CA GLY A 89 13.90 -10.54 6.30
C GLY A 89 14.06 -10.79 4.80
N LYS A 90 13.25 -10.15 3.94
CA LYS A 90 13.22 -10.35 2.47
C LYS A 90 13.99 -9.26 1.72
N PHE A 91 15.29 -9.18 1.94
CA PHE A 91 16.16 -8.11 1.42
C PHE A 91 16.37 -8.12 -0.11
N ASN A 92 16.22 -9.28 -0.77
CA ASN A 92 16.39 -9.39 -2.23
C ASN A 92 15.40 -8.52 -3.01
N LYS A 93 14.16 -8.36 -2.51
CA LYS A 93 13.16 -7.49 -3.14
C LYS A 93 13.42 -6.02 -2.84
N VAL A 94 13.86 -5.74 -1.60
CA VAL A 94 14.18 -4.40 -1.11
C VAL A 94 15.27 -3.74 -1.94
N ALA A 95 16.38 -4.43 -2.20
CA ALA A 95 17.48 -3.90 -3.00
C ALA A 95 17.01 -3.47 -4.41
N LYS A 96 16.19 -4.30 -5.07
CA LYS A 96 15.63 -3.96 -6.39
C LYS A 96 14.69 -2.75 -6.34
N HIS A 97 13.88 -2.64 -5.30
CA HIS A 97 12.99 -1.50 -5.11
C HIS A 97 13.79 -0.21 -4.84
N HIS A 98 14.82 -0.27 -4.01
CA HIS A 98 15.73 0.87 -3.78
C HIS A 98 16.43 1.32 -5.07
N GLN A 99 16.87 0.38 -5.90
CA GLN A 99 17.46 0.72 -7.20
C GLN A 99 16.44 1.40 -8.11
N SER A 100 15.21 0.88 -8.20
CA SER A 100 14.15 1.53 -8.98
C SER A 100 13.74 2.91 -8.43
N ILE A 101 13.79 3.12 -7.11
CA ILE A 101 13.56 4.43 -6.49
C ILE A 101 14.68 5.41 -6.89
N ALA A 102 15.93 4.97 -6.81
CA ALA A 102 17.08 5.78 -7.20
C ALA A 102 17.04 6.14 -8.70
N ASP A 103 16.64 5.21 -9.56
CA ASP A 103 16.44 5.48 -10.99
C ASP A 103 15.32 6.49 -11.25
N ILE A 104 14.23 6.48 -10.46
CA ILE A 104 13.16 7.47 -10.58
C ILE A 104 13.70 8.87 -10.22
N TYR A 105 14.38 9.00 -9.07
CA TYR A 105 14.96 10.27 -8.62
C TYR A 105 16.06 10.80 -9.55
N ALA A 106 16.81 9.91 -10.21
CA ALA A 106 17.89 10.30 -11.12
C ALA A 106 17.39 10.71 -12.51
N ASN A 107 16.13 10.42 -12.86
CA ASN A 107 15.50 10.75 -14.14
C ASN A 107 14.44 11.86 -14.03
N GLU A 108 14.25 12.45 -12.84
CA GLU A 108 13.64 13.77 -12.63
C GLU A 108 14.67 14.88 -12.88
#